data_AF-A0A243SGX8-F1
#
_entry.id   AF-A0A243SGX8-F1
#
_cell.length_a   1.000
_cell.length_b   1.000
_cell.length_c   1.000
_cell.angle_alpha   90.00
_cell.angle_beta   90.00
_cell.angle_gamma   90.00
#
_symmetry.space_group_name_H-M   'P 1'
#
loop_
_entity.id
_entity.type
_entity.pdbx_description
1 polymer ?
#
loop_
_entity_poly.entity_id
_entity_poly.type
_entity_poly.pdbx_seq_one_letter_code
_entity_poly.pdbx_strand_id
1 'polypeptide(L)'
;METDTFIFCLEAVADVEENLDTEVVKHLEKLASDQGLTSIYKTCDTIEGLEESLNTLLYDDHNFTNYEIIYLVMPGEANTICINEYFYSLEEIAELFEGKMRGKIVHFANSKILDLSPDEAQYFIDVTGAKAVSGYGAFLPNVSSTALDRLFFGLFEEEDDIFEIVEELHQKQYALCKLLDFRMYY
;
A
#
# COMPACT_ATOMS: atom_id res chain seq x y z
N MET A 1 10.05 11.11 -21.50
CA MET A 1 8.60 11.16 -21.22
C MET A 1 8.55 11.01 -19.73
N GLU A 2 8.04 12.01 -19.01
CA GLU A 2 7.89 11.93 -17.56
C GLU A 2 6.99 10.71 -17.30
N THR A 3 7.57 9.68 -16.72
CA THR A 3 6.84 8.50 -16.25
C THR A 3 6.16 8.96 -14.98
N ASP A 4 4.91 9.41 -15.10
CA ASP A 4 4.08 9.69 -13.94
C ASP A 4 3.92 8.36 -13.18
N THR A 5 4.56 8.21 -12.01
CA THR A 5 4.31 7.06 -11.14
C THR A 5 2.91 7.21 -10.55
N PHE A 6 2.05 6.22 -10.80
CA PHE A 6 0.67 6.23 -10.30
C PHE A 6 0.52 5.37 -9.05
N ILE A 7 -0.11 5.94 -8.02
CA ILE A 7 -0.47 5.25 -6.79
C ILE A 7 -1.96 4.95 -6.81
N PHE A 8 -2.34 3.69 -6.58
CA PHE A 8 -3.73 3.36 -6.26
C PHE A 8 -3.88 3.20 -4.76
N CYS A 9 -4.58 4.12 -4.12
CA CYS A 9 -4.83 4.11 -2.69
C CYS A 9 -6.25 3.61 -2.39
N LEU A 10 -6.35 2.58 -1.54
CA LEU A 10 -7.61 2.09 -1.00
C LEU A 10 -7.61 2.22 0.52
N GLU A 11 -8.53 3.04 1.04
CA GLU A 11 -8.71 3.26 2.47
C GLU A 11 -9.96 2.50 2.99
N ALA A 12 -9.80 1.75 4.08
CA ALA A 12 -10.93 1.14 4.78
C ALA A 12 -11.58 2.17 5.72
N VAL A 13 -12.87 2.42 5.52
CA VAL A 13 -13.67 3.37 6.30
C VAL A 13 -14.87 2.67 6.95
N ALA A 14 -15.51 3.33 7.91
CA ALA A 14 -16.70 2.77 8.57
C ALA A 14 -17.94 2.77 7.67
N ASP A 15 -18.07 3.79 6.81
CA ASP A 15 -19.17 3.96 5.87
C ASP A 15 -18.67 4.77 4.66
N VAL A 16 -18.80 4.23 3.46
CA VAL A 16 -18.36 4.91 2.23
C VAL A 16 -19.27 6.06 1.80
N GLU A 17 -20.50 6.15 2.31
CA GLU A 17 -21.41 7.26 2.05
C GLU A 17 -21.04 8.52 2.87
N GLU A 18 -20.24 8.37 3.91
CA GLU A 18 -19.71 9.48 4.69
C GLU A 18 -18.56 10.19 3.94
N ASN A 19 -18.75 11.46 3.60
CA ASN A 19 -17.67 12.30 3.05
C ASN A 19 -16.68 12.67 4.15
N LEU A 20 -15.64 11.84 4.32
CA LEU A 20 -14.56 12.05 5.28
C LEU A 20 -13.35 12.69 4.59
N ASP A 21 -12.89 13.82 5.13
CA ASP A 21 -11.59 14.42 4.80
C ASP A 21 -10.50 13.78 5.67
N THR A 22 -10.07 12.58 5.27
CA THR A 22 -9.14 11.75 6.02
C THR A 22 -7.71 12.30 5.95
N GLU A 23 -6.85 11.89 6.88
CA GLU A 23 -5.43 12.24 6.82
C GLU A 23 -4.75 11.68 5.56
N VAL A 24 -5.27 10.58 5.02
CA VAL A 24 -4.81 9.95 3.77
C VAL A 24 -5.03 10.87 2.58
N VAL A 25 -6.22 11.46 2.45
CA VAL A 25 -6.51 12.40 1.35
C VAL A 25 -5.52 13.56 1.36
N LYS A 26 -5.29 14.18 2.53
CA LYS A 26 -4.32 15.26 2.70
C LYS A 26 -2.88 14.85 2.40
N HIS A 27 -2.55 13.58 2.66
CA HIS A 27 -1.25 13.03 2.35
C HIS A 27 -1.06 12.81 0.85
N LEU A 28 -2.06 12.27 0.17
CA LEU A 28 -2.07 12.09 -1.29
C LEU A 28 -2.04 13.44 -2.04
N GLU A 29 -2.75 14.45 -1.54
CA GLU A 29 -2.67 15.82 -2.10
C GLU A 29 -1.25 16.39 -2.02
N LYS A 30 -0.53 16.13 -0.91
CA LYS A 30 0.88 16.55 -0.75
C LYS A 30 1.82 15.77 -1.67
N LEU A 31 1.56 14.48 -1.89
CA LEU A 31 2.31 13.68 -2.86
C LEU A 31 2.23 14.30 -4.25
N ALA A 32 1.02 14.63 -4.69
CA ALA A 32 0.80 15.28 -5.98
C ALA A 32 1.43 16.67 -6.06
N SER A 33 1.33 17.50 -5.01
CA SER A 33 1.89 18.86 -5.04
C SER A 33 3.41 18.91 -4.94
N ASP A 34 4.01 18.02 -4.14
CA ASP A 34 5.43 18.10 -3.79
C ASP A 34 6.31 17.26 -4.74
N GLN A 35 5.79 16.15 -5.26
CA GLN A 35 6.55 15.17 -6.04
C GLN A 35 5.96 14.90 -7.43
N GLY A 36 4.78 15.43 -7.76
CA GLY A 36 4.14 15.15 -9.06
C GLY A 36 3.52 13.74 -9.16
N LEU A 37 3.58 12.95 -8.07
CA LEU A 37 2.99 11.62 -8.00
C LEU A 37 1.47 11.70 -8.08
N THR A 38 0.91 11.08 -9.11
CA THR A 38 -0.55 11.05 -9.29
C THR A 38 -1.13 9.87 -8.53
N SER A 39 -2.28 10.08 -7.87
CA SER A 39 -2.94 9.02 -7.11
C SER A 39 -4.43 8.92 -7.43
N ILE A 40 -4.94 7.70 -7.48
CA ILE A 40 -6.37 7.42 -7.36
C ILE A 40 -6.66 7.05 -5.91
N TYR A 41 -7.64 7.74 -5.31
CA TYR A 41 -8.12 7.45 -3.97
C TYR A 41 -9.51 6.83 -4.02
N LYS A 42 -9.68 5.70 -3.34
CA LYS A 42 -10.95 4.99 -3.16
C LYS A 42 -11.12 4.60 -1.70
N THR A 43 -12.37 4.49 -1.28
CA THR A 43 -12.75 3.99 0.03
C THR A 43 -13.50 2.67 -0.11
N CYS A 44 -13.41 1.81 0.91
CA CYS A 44 -14.23 0.62 1.05
C CYS A 44 -14.64 0.45 2.51
N ASP A 45 -15.85 -0.05 2.75
CA ASP A 45 -16.38 -0.40 4.07
C ASP A 45 -16.74 -1.89 4.16
N THR A 46 -16.60 -2.63 3.07
CA THR A 46 -16.90 -4.07 2.95
C THR A 46 -15.84 -4.77 2.12
N ILE A 47 -15.70 -6.09 2.29
CA ILE A 47 -14.74 -6.88 1.51
C ILE A 47 -15.13 -6.94 0.03
N GLU A 48 -16.43 -6.96 -0.26
CA GLU A 48 -16.95 -6.89 -1.62
C GLU A 48 -16.64 -5.53 -2.25
N GLY A 49 -16.74 -4.43 -1.50
CA GLY A 49 -16.38 -3.09 -1.98
C GLY A 49 -14.87 -2.95 -2.26
N LEU A 50 -14.03 -3.63 -1.48
CA LEU A 50 -12.59 -3.75 -1.74
C LEU A 50 -12.34 -4.50 -3.05
N GLU A 51 -12.99 -5.64 -3.25
CA GLU A 51 -12.85 -6.43 -4.48
C GLU A 51 -13.36 -5.67 -5.72
N GLU A 52 -14.51 -5.00 -5.61
CA GLU A 52 -15.10 -4.19 -6.68
C GLU A 52 -14.15 -3.05 -7.07
N SER A 53 -13.61 -2.31 -6.09
CA SER A 53 -12.68 -1.20 -6.33
C SER A 53 -11.44 -1.64 -7.11
N LEU A 54 -10.91 -2.82 -6.79
CA LEU A 54 -9.75 -3.38 -7.48
C LEU A 54 -10.10 -3.92 -8.87
N ASN A 55 -11.25 -4.57 -9.02
CA ASN A 55 -11.71 -5.02 -10.33
C ASN A 55 -11.93 -3.82 -11.27
N THR A 56 -12.57 -2.74 -10.80
CA THR A 56 -12.71 -1.50 -11.56
C THR A 56 -11.35 -0.94 -12.00
N LEU A 57 -10.36 -0.91 -11.08
CA LEU A 57 -9.00 -0.48 -11.41
C LEU A 57 -8.37 -1.30 -12.55
N LEU A 58 -8.57 -2.63 -12.54
CA LEU A 58 -7.95 -3.54 -13.50
C LEU A 58 -8.60 -3.50 -14.89
N TYR A 59 -9.93 -3.32 -14.93
CA TYR A 59 -10.70 -3.46 -16.17
C TYR A 59 -11.02 -2.13 -16.84
N ASP A 60 -11.22 -1.06 -16.05
CA ASP A 60 -11.68 0.23 -16.58
C ASP A 60 -10.55 1.24 -16.77
N ASP A 61 -9.38 1.03 -16.15
CA ASP A 61 -8.24 1.94 -16.27
C ASP A 61 -7.19 1.45 -17.28
N HIS A 62 -7.17 2.07 -18.47
CA HIS A 62 -6.15 1.84 -19.48
C HIS A 62 -4.72 2.19 -19.01
N ASN A 63 -4.57 2.89 -17.89
CA ASN A 63 -3.28 3.20 -17.26
C ASN A 63 -2.88 2.20 -16.18
N PHE A 64 -3.59 1.07 -15.99
CA PHE A 64 -3.21 0.07 -14.97
C PHE A 64 -1.74 -0.39 -15.10
N THR A 65 -1.20 -0.40 -16.31
CA THR A 65 0.21 -0.70 -16.57
C THR A 65 1.19 0.29 -15.91
N ASN A 66 0.78 1.52 -15.65
CA ASN A 66 1.61 2.61 -15.13
C ASN A 66 1.57 2.75 -13.60
N TYR A 67 0.71 1.99 -12.90
CA TYR A 67 0.75 1.96 -11.44
C TYR A 67 1.96 1.16 -10.99
N GLU A 68 2.74 1.66 -10.05
CA GLU A 68 3.82 0.88 -9.45
C GLU A 68 3.44 0.41 -8.05
N ILE A 69 2.52 1.14 -7.40
CA ILE A 69 2.20 0.98 -5.98
C ILE A 69 0.69 0.86 -5.76
N ILE A 70 0.30 -0.21 -5.07
CA ILE A 70 -1.02 -0.42 -4.49
C ILE A 70 -0.92 -0.10 -3.00
N TYR A 71 -1.42 1.06 -2.61
CA TYR A 71 -1.35 1.58 -1.26
C TYR A 71 -2.63 1.25 -0.47
N LEU A 72 -2.49 0.45 0.58
CA LEU A 72 -3.60 -0.04 1.39
C LEU A 72 -3.56 0.63 2.77
N VAL A 73 -4.59 1.43 3.06
CA VAL A 73 -4.78 2.07 4.37
C VAL A 73 -5.94 1.41 5.08
N MET A 74 -5.65 0.36 5.85
CA MET A 74 -6.66 -0.42 6.54
C MET A 74 -6.13 -0.91 7.89
N PRO A 75 -6.97 -0.95 8.93
CA PRO A 75 -6.59 -1.53 10.21
C PRO A 75 -6.41 -3.04 10.05
N GLY A 76 -5.86 -3.68 11.07
CA GLY A 76 -5.60 -5.12 11.06
C GLY A 76 -4.53 -5.52 12.06
N GLU A 77 -4.21 -6.81 12.07
CA GLU A 77 -3.12 -7.37 12.84
C GLU A 77 -1.99 -7.83 11.91
N ALA A 78 -0.99 -8.54 12.46
CA ALA A 78 0.22 -8.98 11.78
C ALA A 78 -0.01 -9.47 10.33
N ASN A 79 -0.81 -10.53 10.18
CA ASN A 79 -1.13 -11.18 8.91
C ASN A 79 -2.59 -10.99 8.50
N THR A 80 -3.28 -9.97 9.02
CA THR A 80 -4.69 -9.71 8.69
C THR A 80 -4.93 -8.26 8.30
N ILE A 81 -6.06 -8.02 7.65
CA ILE A 81 -6.70 -6.72 7.51
C ILE A 81 -8.06 -6.76 8.21
N CYS A 82 -8.59 -5.61 8.61
CA CYS A 82 -9.88 -5.47 9.25
C CYS A 82 -10.76 -4.53 8.43
N ILE A 83 -11.92 -5.03 8.00
CA ILE A 83 -12.95 -4.28 7.26
C ILE A 83 -14.29 -4.64 7.89
N ASN A 84 -15.10 -3.63 8.22
CA ASN A 84 -16.39 -3.82 8.88
C ASN A 84 -16.35 -4.68 10.15
N GLU A 85 -15.30 -4.52 10.96
CA GLU A 85 -15.05 -5.34 12.17
C GLU A 85 -14.76 -6.83 11.91
N TYR A 86 -14.64 -7.26 10.64
CA TYR A 86 -14.22 -8.60 10.26
C TYR A 86 -12.74 -8.60 9.90
N PHE A 87 -12.03 -9.63 10.39
CA PHE A 87 -10.63 -9.86 10.07
C PHE A 87 -10.50 -10.86 8.93
N TYR A 88 -9.72 -10.47 7.93
CA TYR A 88 -9.38 -11.29 6.77
C TYR A 88 -7.88 -11.51 6.76
N SER A 89 -7.43 -12.75 6.61
CA SER A 89 -6.01 -13.08 6.53
C SER A 89 -5.43 -12.57 5.20
N LEU A 90 -4.13 -12.32 5.17
CA LEU A 90 -3.48 -11.92 3.93
C LEU A 90 -3.51 -13.02 2.88
N GLU A 91 -3.65 -14.29 3.26
CA GLU A 91 -3.94 -15.37 2.31
C GLU A 91 -5.31 -15.18 1.65
N GLU A 92 -6.37 -14.87 2.41
CA GLU A 92 -7.69 -14.56 1.85
C GLU A 92 -7.62 -13.34 0.93
N ILE A 93 -6.86 -12.30 1.32
CA ILE A 93 -6.63 -11.12 0.48
C ILE A 93 -5.82 -11.48 -0.77
N ALA A 94 -4.86 -12.39 -0.67
CA ALA A 94 -4.07 -12.83 -1.81
C ALA A 94 -4.95 -13.52 -2.85
N GLU A 95 -5.89 -14.36 -2.41
CA GLU A 95 -6.87 -15.02 -3.29
C GLU A 95 -7.77 -14.00 -4.00
N LEU A 96 -8.25 -12.96 -3.31
CA LEU A 96 -9.00 -11.86 -3.95
C LEU A 96 -8.17 -11.14 -5.03
N PHE A 97 -6.86 -11.09 -4.83
CA PHE A 97 -5.88 -10.41 -5.69
C PHE A 97 -5.21 -11.36 -6.68
N GLU A 98 -5.69 -12.60 -6.83
CA GLU A 98 -4.99 -13.66 -7.58
C GLU A 98 -4.62 -13.22 -9.01
N GLY A 99 -3.32 -13.13 -9.28
CA GLY A 99 -2.75 -12.69 -10.55
C GLY A 99 -2.99 -11.22 -10.93
N LYS A 100 -3.62 -10.43 -10.05
CA LYS A 100 -4.04 -9.04 -10.31
C LYS A 100 -2.95 -8.02 -9.97
N MET A 101 -1.91 -8.38 -9.20
CA MET A 101 -0.86 -7.46 -8.73
C MET A 101 0.44 -7.56 -9.52
N ARG A 102 0.41 -8.11 -10.74
CA ARG A 102 1.62 -8.39 -11.51
C ARG A 102 2.52 -7.18 -11.69
N GLY A 103 3.73 -7.27 -11.13
CA GLY A 103 4.76 -6.22 -11.22
C GLY A 103 4.48 -5.00 -10.33
N LYS A 104 3.48 -5.06 -9.46
CA LYS A 104 3.13 -4.00 -8.51
C LYS A 104 3.74 -4.25 -7.15
N ILE A 105 3.89 -3.20 -6.37
CA ILE A 105 4.26 -3.28 -4.96
C ILE A 105 3.00 -3.03 -4.14
N VAL A 106 2.65 -3.98 -3.28
CA VAL A 106 1.55 -3.79 -2.32
C VAL A 106 2.16 -3.19 -1.06
N HIS A 107 1.71 -2.01 -0.68
CA HIS A 107 2.20 -1.29 0.49
C HIS A 107 1.08 -1.07 1.50
N PHE A 108 1.26 -1.54 2.72
CA PHE A 108 0.35 -1.29 3.84
C PHE A 108 0.83 -0.09 4.66
N ALA A 109 -0.05 0.89 4.85
CA ALA A 109 0.18 1.98 5.80
C ALA A 109 0.36 1.45 7.22
N ASN A 110 0.91 2.28 8.11
CA ASN A 110 1.04 1.90 9.51
C ASN A 110 -0.27 1.93 10.32
N SER A 111 -1.43 1.89 9.65
CA SER A 111 -2.73 1.62 10.27
C SER A 111 -2.83 0.19 10.83
N LYS A 112 -1.95 -0.71 10.37
CA LYS A 112 -1.74 -2.05 10.92
C LYS A 112 -0.25 -2.36 11.10
N ILE A 113 0.04 -3.45 11.81
CA ILE A 113 1.35 -4.09 11.78
C ILE A 113 1.38 -5.09 10.62
N LEU A 114 2.51 -5.19 9.91
CA LEU A 114 2.79 -6.19 8.89
C LEU A 114 3.93 -7.10 9.35
N ASP A 115 3.57 -8.26 9.89
CA ASP A 115 4.51 -9.26 10.40
C ASP A 115 4.16 -10.62 9.79
N LEU A 116 4.88 -10.96 8.71
CA LEU A 116 4.66 -12.18 7.94
C LEU A 116 5.86 -13.10 8.13
N SER A 117 5.57 -14.38 8.31
CA SER A 117 6.55 -15.42 8.12
C SER A 117 7.01 -15.47 6.64
N PRO A 118 8.19 -16.06 6.36
CA PRO A 118 8.64 -16.23 4.98
C PRO A 118 7.62 -16.98 4.09
N ASP A 119 6.91 -17.96 4.66
CA ASP A 119 5.93 -18.76 3.92
C ASP A 119 4.67 -17.93 3.58
N GLU A 120 4.16 -17.13 4.54
CA GLU A 120 3.01 -16.24 4.32
C GLU A 120 3.33 -15.16 3.28
N ALA A 121 4.52 -14.56 3.37
CA ALA A 121 4.97 -13.54 2.42
C ALA A 121 5.14 -14.13 1.01
N GLN A 122 5.79 -15.29 0.89
CA GLN A 122 5.97 -15.96 -0.40
C GLN A 122 4.61 -16.35 -0.99
N TYR A 123 3.69 -16.87 -0.18
CA TYR A 123 2.34 -17.20 -0.64
C TYR A 123 1.62 -15.97 -1.19
N PHE A 124 1.65 -14.85 -0.46
CA PHE A 124 1.02 -13.61 -0.90
C PHE A 124 1.60 -13.14 -2.25
N ILE A 125 2.93 -13.15 -2.38
CA ILE A 125 3.62 -12.74 -3.61
C ILE A 125 3.26 -13.67 -4.78
N ASP A 126 3.33 -14.98 -4.56
CA ASP A 126 3.09 -15.98 -5.61
C ASP A 126 1.65 -15.96 -6.12
N VAL A 127 0.67 -15.83 -5.21
CA VAL A 127 -0.75 -15.83 -5.57
C VAL A 127 -1.14 -14.51 -6.22
N THR A 128 -0.74 -13.37 -5.66
CA THR A 128 -1.11 -12.06 -6.22
C THR A 128 -0.33 -11.69 -7.49
N GLY A 129 0.88 -12.26 -7.64
CA GLY A 129 1.86 -11.87 -8.65
C GLY A 129 2.59 -10.56 -8.34
N ALA A 130 2.44 -10.01 -7.12
CA ALA A 130 3.13 -8.79 -6.70
C ALA A 130 4.66 -8.92 -6.84
N LYS A 131 5.34 -7.80 -7.12
CA LYS A 131 6.80 -7.73 -7.07
C LYS A 131 7.30 -7.81 -5.62
N ALA A 132 6.52 -7.24 -4.70
CA ALA A 132 6.81 -7.21 -3.28
C ALA A 132 5.58 -6.82 -2.47
N VAL A 133 5.62 -7.13 -1.18
CA VAL A 133 4.71 -6.58 -0.16
C VAL A 133 5.51 -5.84 0.90
N SER A 134 5.02 -4.68 1.34
CA SER A 134 5.73 -3.79 2.25
C SER A 134 4.81 -3.15 3.27
N GLY A 135 5.38 -2.69 4.37
CA GLY A 135 4.64 -2.05 5.46
C GLY A 135 5.50 -1.92 6.70
N TYR A 136 4.87 -1.98 7.88
CA TYR A 136 5.48 -1.58 9.14
C TYR A 136 5.31 -2.63 10.23
N GLY A 137 6.38 -3.00 10.92
CA GLY A 137 6.38 -3.96 12.02
C GLY A 137 6.00 -3.37 13.37
N ALA A 138 5.90 -2.04 13.48
CA ALA A 138 5.56 -1.35 14.73
C ALA A 138 4.38 -0.39 14.54
N PHE A 139 3.38 -0.51 15.42
CA PHE A 139 2.27 0.42 15.51
C PHE A 139 2.49 1.42 16.65
N LEU A 140 2.51 2.71 16.32
CA LEU A 140 2.66 3.80 17.27
C LEU A 140 1.50 4.79 17.07
N PRO A 141 0.53 4.88 18.01
CA PRO A 141 -0.72 5.64 17.80
C PRO A 141 -0.56 7.11 17.40
N ASN A 142 0.58 7.73 17.71
CA ASN A 142 0.84 9.16 17.47
C ASN A 142 1.90 9.40 16.38
N VAL A 143 2.33 8.35 15.66
CA VAL A 143 3.32 8.46 14.60
C VAL A 143 2.71 7.90 13.34
N SER A 144 2.57 8.74 12.32
CA SER A 144 2.07 8.34 10.99
C SER A 144 3.23 7.91 10.08
N SER A 145 2.99 6.89 9.25
CA SER A 145 3.94 6.48 8.20
C SER A 145 4.00 7.45 7.02
N THR A 146 3.04 8.36 6.87
CA THR A 146 2.88 9.23 5.67
C THR A 146 4.16 9.94 5.22
N ALA A 147 5.02 10.37 6.15
CA ALA A 147 6.30 10.99 5.80
C ALA A 147 7.30 10.00 5.16
N LEU A 148 7.28 8.74 5.61
CA LEU A 148 8.09 7.66 5.10
C LEU A 148 7.49 7.04 3.83
N ASP A 149 6.16 6.89 3.78
CA ASP A 149 5.41 6.45 2.59
C ASP A 149 5.72 7.40 1.42
N ARG A 150 5.68 8.71 1.68
CA ARG A 150 6.04 9.73 0.68
C ARG A 150 7.44 9.57 0.14
N LEU A 151 8.39 9.35 1.04
CA LEU A 151 9.78 9.19 0.66
C LEU A 151 9.95 7.90 -0.16
N PHE A 152 9.36 6.80 0.30
CA PHE A 152 9.42 5.50 -0.37
C PHE A 152 8.81 5.53 -1.77
N PHE A 153 7.64 6.13 -1.93
CA PHE A 153 6.96 6.18 -3.23
C PHE A 153 7.73 7.00 -4.27
N GLY A 154 8.34 8.11 -3.86
CA GLY A 154 9.14 8.94 -4.77
C GLY A 154 10.45 8.31 -5.23
N LEU A 155 10.93 7.22 -4.60
CA LEU A 155 12.15 6.54 -5.03
C LEU A 155 11.93 5.70 -6.30
N PHE A 156 10.69 5.30 -6.59
CA PHE A 156 10.36 4.50 -7.78
C PHE A 156 10.40 5.29 -9.09
N GLU A 157 10.45 6.63 -9.03
CA GLU A 157 10.64 7.45 -10.25
C GLU A 157 12.06 7.36 -10.80
N GLU A 158 13.05 7.09 -9.93
CA GLU A 158 14.48 7.14 -10.26
C GLU A 158 15.13 5.75 -10.30
N GLU A 159 14.58 4.77 -9.57
CA GLU A 159 15.17 3.44 -9.38
C GLU A 159 14.13 2.32 -9.53
N ASP A 160 14.53 1.22 -10.18
CA ASP A 160 13.70 0.04 -10.43
C ASP A 160 14.08 -1.14 -9.50
N ASP A 161 15.28 -1.14 -8.93
CA ASP A 161 15.77 -2.19 -8.04
C ASP A 161 15.26 -2.00 -6.60
N ILE A 162 14.54 -2.99 -6.09
CA ILE A 162 13.95 -2.93 -4.74
C ILE A 162 15.02 -2.81 -3.65
N PHE A 163 16.17 -3.46 -3.81
CA PHE A 163 17.24 -3.40 -2.82
C PHE A 163 17.81 -1.99 -2.72
N GLU A 164 18.07 -1.37 -3.88
CA GLU A 164 18.59 0.01 -3.93
C GLU A 164 17.58 1.00 -3.34
N ILE A 165 16.28 0.84 -3.65
CA ILE A 165 15.20 1.67 -3.07
C ILE A 165 15.14 1.54 -1.55
N VAL A 166 15.17 0.31 -1.02
CA VAL A 166 15.11 0.10 0.44
C VAL A 166 16.39 0.62 1.12
N GLU A 167 17.56 0.46 0.48
CA GLU A 167 18.80 1.02 0.99
C GLU A 167 18.74 2.56 1.04
N GLU A 168 18.31 3.20 -0.05
CA GLU A 168 18.20 4.65 -0.13
C GLU A 168 17.17 5.20 0.87
N LEU A 169 16.05 4.52 1.05
CA LEU A 169 15.05 4.86 2.07
C LEU A 169 15.68 4.89 3.48
N HIS A 170 16.47 3.87 3.81
CA HIS A 170 17.18 3.80 5.09
C HIS A 170 18.29 4.84 5.20
N GLN A 171 19.02 5.14 4.12
CA GLN A 171 20.04 6.19 4.13
C GLN A 171 19.42 7.57 4.38
N LYS A 172 18.27 7.87 3.76
CA LYS A 172 17.57 9.15 3.90
C LYS A 172 16.83 9.28 5.23
N GLN A 173 16.25 8.19 5.75
CA GLN A 173 15.40 8.25 6.94
C GLN A 173 15.55 7.06 7.91
N TYR A 174 16.81 6.72 8.24
CA TYR A 174 17.15 5.60 9.14
C TYR A 174 16.34 5.58 10.45
N ALA A 175 16.20 6.74 11.10
CA ALA A 175 15.54 6.84 12.40
C ALA A 175 14.05 6.47 12.33
N LEU A 176 13.34 6.89 11.28
CA LEU A 176 11.91 6.60 11.12
C LEU A 176 11.70 5.16 10.64
N CYS A 177 12.51 4.67 9.70
CA CYS A 177 12.50 3.27 9.28
C CYS A 177 12.65 2.33 10.48
N LYS A 178 13.60 2.63 11.38
CA LYS A 178 13.81 1.85 12.60
C LYS A 178 12.69 2.02 13.62
N LEU A 179 12.12 3.21 13.74
CA LEU A 179 11.05 3.50 14.70
C LEU A 179 9.75 2.78 14.34
N LEU A 180 9.39 2.79 13.05
CA LEU A 180 8.19 2.13 12.53
C LEU A 180 8.44 0.66 12.11
N ASP A 181 9.70 0.21 12.18
CA ASP A 181 10.14 -1.11 11.75
C ASP A 181 9.71 -1.39 10.30
N PHE A 182 10.16 -0.56 9.35
CA PHE A 182 9.84 -0.73 7.93
C PHE A 182 10.26 -2.12 7.44
N ARG A 183 9.33 -2.80 6.76
CA ARG A 183 9.51 -4.17 6.27
C ARG A 183 9.15 -4.26 4.79
N MET A 184 9.95 -5.06 4.08
CA MET A 184 9.77 -5.38 2.67
C MET A 184 9.99 -6.88 2.51
N TYR A 185 9.04 -7.55 1.86
CA TYR A 185 9.11 -8.94 1.48
C TYR A 185 9.02 -9.02 -0.05
N TYR A 186 9.93 -9.75 -0.69
CA TYR A 186 10.10 -9.85 -2.15
C TYR A 186 10.82 -11.15 -2.54
#